data_AF-A0AAD7ZE79-F1
#
_entry.id   AF-A0AAD7ZE79-F1
#
_cell.length_a   1.000
_cell.length_b   1.000
_cell.length_c   1.000
_cell.angle_alpha   90.00
_cell.angle_beta   90.00
_cell.angle_gamma   90.00
#
_symmetry.space_group_name_H-M   'P 1'
#
loop_
_entity.id
_entity.type
_entity.pdbx_description
1 polymer ?
#
loop_
_entity_poly.entity_id
_entity_poly.type
_entity_poly.pdbx_seq_one_letter_code
_entity_poly.pdbx_strand_id
1 'polypeptide(L)'
;NTVTEMGHTVFQGTPFLGTSDHGGFIYIRPSFQCLQKLILPSSPYLVAILVHRWETPWATVFPIRLMLRLGAEYRYYPCMLVSIRNRRPVYWEIGLTIINILAKTIQQNYTLPSVRGLVIHMEDKQTSILLPKNRYDQVTRALNNSNDHVLALAANFSPHADSHLVCLQSDQDIIHKPSIYITNLAK
;
A
#
# COMPACT_ATOMS: atom_id res chain seq x y z
N ASN A 1 19.00 10.25 1.95
CA ASN A 1 18.05 9.17 2.29
C ASN A 1 17.73 8.36 1.06
N THR A 2 17.94 7.05 1.10
CA THR A 2 17.62 6.14 -0.01
C THR A 2 16.15 5.69 0.08
N VAL A 3 15.49 5.54 -1.07
CA VAL A 3 14.12 5.01 -1.14
C VAL A 3 14.16 3.49 -1.33
N THR A 4 13.15 2.79 -0.80
CA THR A 4 13.02 1.33 -0.89
C THR A 4 11.67 0.94 -1.45
N GLU A 5 11.48 -0.35 -1.75
CA GLU A 5 10.18 -0.88 -2.18
C GLU A 5 9.09 -0.61 -1.13
N MET A 6 7.92 -0.17 -1.60
CA MET A 6 6.81 0.38 -0.80
C MET A 6 7.18 1.63 0.01
N GLY A 7 8.33 2.25 -0.26
CA GLY A 7 8.66 3.57 0.25
C GLY A 7 7.88 4.66 -0.47
N HIS A 8 7.99 5.89 0.03
CA HIS A 8 7.32 7.05 -0.54
C HIS A 8 8.18 8.32 -0.48
N THR A 9 7.78 9.34 -1.23
CA THR A 9 8.27 10.72 -1.12
C THR A 9 7.06 11.63 -1.14
N VAL A 10 7.03 12.62 -0.26
CA VAL A 10 5.92 13.58 -0.14
C VAL A 10 6.40 14.96 -0.51
N PHE A 11 5.63 15.65 -1.35
CA PHE A 11 5.86 17.06 -1.66
C PHE A 11 5.13 17.89 -0.61
N GLN A 12 5.88 18.65 0.20
CA GLN A 12 5.35 19.42 1.33
C GLN A 12 4.64 20.71 0.85
N GLY A 13 3.61 20.57 0.03
CA GLY A 13 2.85 21.69 -0.55
C GLY A 13 3.54 22.42 -1.70
N THR A 14 4.76 22.00 -2.08
CA THR A 14 5.44 22.52 -3.29
C THR A 14 4.74 21.99 -4.54
N PRO A 15 4.31 22.86 -5.47
CA PRO A 15 3.75 22.42 -6.74
C PRO A 15 4.74 21.53 -7.50
N PHE A 16 4.24 20.42 -8.05
CA PHE A 16 5.03 19.48 -8.84
C PHE A 16 4.30 19.19 -10.15
N LEU A 17 5.02 19.14 -11.27
CA LEU A 17 4.43 18.98 -12.62
C LEU A 17 3.27 19.95 -12.90
N GLY A 18 3.36 21.18 -12.38
CA GLY A 18 2.41 22.27 -12.66
C GLY A 18 1.13 22.28 -11.81
N THR A 19 1.01 21.45 -10.77
CA THR A 19 -0.14 21.49 -9.82
C THR A 19 0.31 21.18 -8.39
N SER A 20 -0.45 21.66 -7.41
CA SER A 20 -0.32 21.31 -5.99
C SER A 20 -1.09 20.02 -5.61
N ASP A 21 -1.82 19.43 -6.56
CA ASP A 21 -2.56 18.19 -6.34
C ASP A 21 -1.68 16.94 -6.39
N HIS A 22 -0.49 17.04 -6.97
CA HIS A 22 0.49 15.98 -6.91
C HIS A 22 1.12 15.95 -5.51
N GLY A 23 0.82 14.90 -4.76
CA GLY A 23 1.23 14.74 -3.36
C GLY A 23 2.60 14.11 -3.20
N GLY A 24 3.08 13.37 -4.20
CA GLY A 24 4.33 12.63 -4.06
C GLY A 24 4.45 11.41 -4.97
N PHE A 25 5.29 10.47 -4.55
CA PHE A 25 5.51 9.18 -5.20
C PHE A 25 5.42 8.03 -4.19
N ILE A 26 4.91 6.88 -4.64
CA ILE A 26 5.23 5.56 -4.05
C ILE A 26 6.21 4.83 -4.96
N TYR A 27 7.11 4.05 -4.38
CA TYR A 27 8.11 3.30 -5.11
C TYR A 27 7.82 1.81 -5.07
N ILE A 28 7.64 1.19 -6.23
CA ILE A 28 7.31 -0.23 -6.35
C ILE A 28 8.37 -0.97 -7.16
N ARG A 29 8.53 -2.27 -6.87
CA ARG A 29 9.28 -3.16 -7.75
C ARG A 29 8.33 -3.75 -8.80
N PRO A 30 8.73 -3.76 -10.09
CA PRO A 30 8.02 -4.53 -11.09
C PRO A 30 7.95 -6.00 -10.70
N SER A 31 6.82 -6.63 -11.00
CA SER A 31 6.53 -8.04 -10.76
C SER A 31 5.94 -8.67 -12.02
N PHE A 32 4.62 -8.59 -12.18
CA PHE A 32 3.86 -9.21 -13.28
C PHE A 32 3.56 -8.25 -14.42
N GLN A 33 3.87 -6.96 -14.26
CA GLN A 33 3.61 -5.96 -15.26
C GLN A 33 4.43 -6.19 -16.53
N CYS A 34 3.85 -5.86 -17.69
CA CYS A 34 4.54 -5.95 -18.97
C CYS A 34 5.67 -4.92 -19.03
N LEU A 35 6.89 -5.41 -19.27
CA LEU A 35 8.10 -4.60 -19.45
C LEU A 35 8.63 -4.65 -20.89
N GLN A 36 7.87 -5.24 -21.81
CA GLN A 36 8.31 -5.44 -23.18
C GLN A 36 8.55 -4.09 -23.87
N LYS A 37 9.66 -3.98 -24.62
CA LYS A 37 10.07 -2.78 -25.36
C LYS A 37 10.43 -1.56 -24.50
N LEU A 38 10.59 -1.72 -23.18
CA LEU A 38 11.13 -0.67 -22.32
C LEU A 38 12.65 -0.79 -22.22
N ILE A 39 13.35 0.35 -22.28
CA ILE A 39 14.78 0.43 -21.95
C ILE A 39 14.86 0.59 -20.43
N LEU A 40 15.39 -0.43 -19.75
CA LEU A 40 15.42 -0.50 -18.30
C LEU A 40 16.85 -0.30 -17.77
N PRO A 41 17.01 0.33 -16.60
CA PRO A 41 18.30 0.39 -15.92
C PRO A 41 18.73 -0.99 -15.42
N SER A 42 20.01 -1.14 -15.08
CA SER A 42 20.52 -2.34 -14.42
C SER A 42 19.86 -2.53 -13.06
N SER A 43 19.46 -3.77 -12.75
CA SER A 43 18.91 -4.14 -11.44
C SER A 43 19.93 -3.90 -10.31
N PRO A 44 19.50 -3.44 -9.10
CA PRO A 44 18.13 -3.18 -8.69
C PRO A 44 17.63 -1.78 -9.07
N TYR A 45 16.37 -1.69 -9.51
CA TYR A 45 15.67 -0.42 -9.75
C TYR A 45 14.25 -0.44 -9.17
N LEU A 46 13.67 0.76 -9.05
CA LEU A 46 12.29 0.97 -8.58
C LEU A 46 11.55 1.82 -9.60
N VAL A 47 10.25 1.63 -9.69
CA VAL A 47 9.35 2.47 -10.47
C VAL A 47 8.61 3.40 -9.52
N ALA A 48 8.69 4.71 -9.78
CA ALA A 48 7.97 5.72 -9.01
C ALA A 48 6.58 5.94 -9.63
N ILE A 49 5.53 5.75 -8.83
CA ILE A 49 4.14 5.98 -9.24
C ILE A 49 3.63 7.25 -8.56
N LEU A 50 3.14 8.19 -9.36
CA LEU A 50 2.65 9.49 -8.90
C LEU A 50 1.38 9.34 -8.07
N VAL A 51 1.39 9.98 -6.91
CA VAL A 51 0.34 9.92 -5.90
C VAL A 51 -0.36 11.27 -5.79
N HIS A 52 -1.69 11.24 -5.64
CA HIS A 52 -2.48 12.44 -5.40
C HIS A 52 -2.32 12.92 -3.95
N ARG A 53 -2.40 14.23 -3.67
CA ARG A 53 -2.24 14.82 -2.32
C ARG A 53 -3.12 14.18 -1.24
N TRP A 54 -4.32 13.76 -1.63
CA TRP A 54 -5.29 13.09 -0.75
C TRP A 54 -4.89 11.66 -0.38
N GLU A 55 -4.02 11.04 -1.16
CA GLU A 55 -3.55 9.67 -0.96
C GLU A 55 -2.22 9.60 -0.20
N THR A 56 -1.55 10.74 -0.01
CA THR A 56 -0.30 10.86 0.73
C THR A 56 -0.34 10.16 2.11
N PRO A 57 -1.41 10.30 2.93
CA PRO A 57 -1.49 9.59 4.20
C PRO A 57 -1.46 8.05 4.02
N TRP A 58 -2.09 7.54 2.97
CA TRP A 58 -2.08 6.10 2.66
C TRP A 58 -0.74 5.61 2.15
N ALA A 59 -0.01 6.43 1.40
CA ALA A 59 1.38 6.14 1.00
C ALA A 59 2.32 6.03 2.22
N THR A 60 2.05 6.78 3.28
CA THR A 60 2.84 6.74 4.52
C THR A 60 2.46 5.58 5.43
N VAL A 61 1.15 5.38 5.65
CA VAL A 61 0.66 4.44 6.67
C VAL A 61 0.54 3.02 6.13
N PHE A 62 0.06 2.86 4.90
CA PHE A 62 -0.22 1.54 4.33
C PHE A 62 -0.07 1.50 2.80
N PRO A 63 1.16 1.65 2.28
CA PRO A 63 1.44 1.84 0.85
C PRO A 63 0.94 0.69 -0.05
N ILE A 64 0.94 -0.55 0.45
CA ILE A 64 0.43 -1.70 -0.31
C ILE A 64 -1.06 -1.56 -0.65
N ARG A 65 -1.86 -0.98 0.25
CA ARG A 65 -3.28 -0.72 0.01
C ARG A 65 -3.47 0.28 -1.13
N LEU A 66 -2.66 1.35 -1.15
CA LEU A 66 -2.68 2.32 -2.25
C LEU A 66 -2.24 1.70 -3.57
N MET A 67 -1.17 0.90 -3.58
CA MET A 67 -0.70 0.20 -4.78
C MET A 67 -1.82 -0.67 -5.37
N LEU A 68 -2.43 -1.56 -4.57
CA LEU A 68 -3.47 -2.46 -5.03
C LEU A 68 -4.74 -1.72 -5.46
N ARG A 69 -5.10 -0.62 -4.78
CA ARG A 69 -6.24 0.22 -5.17
C ARG A 69 -6.02 0.88 -6.53
N LEU A 70 -4.80 1.33 -6.83
CA LEU A 70 -4.44 1.84 -8.15
C LEU A 70 -4.49 0.73 -9.20
N GLY A 71 -4.04 -0.48 -8.87
CA GLY A 71 -4.21 -1.64 -9.75
C GLY A 71 -5.67 -1.93 -10.09
N ALA A 72 -6.56 -1.89 -9.10
CA ALA A 72 -8.00 -2.06 -9.32
C ALA A 72 -8.62 -0.92 -10.14
N GLU A 73 -8.25 0.33 -9.89
CA GLU A 73 -8.75 1.50 -10.64
C GLU A 73 -8.52 1.35 -12.14
N TYR A 74 -7.31 0.90 -12.48
CA TYR A 74 -6.85 0.86 -13.85
C TYR A 74 -6.81 -0.54 -14.45
N ARG A 75 -7.42 -1.50 -13.75
CA ARG A 75 -7.55 -2.91 -14.18
C ARG A 75 -6.20 -3.51 -14.58
N TYR A 76 -5.17 -3.28 -13.76
CA TYR A 76 -3.81 -3.72 -14.04
C TYR A 76 -3.15 -4.30 -12.79
N TYR A 77 -2.75 -5.57 -12.85
CA TYR A 77 -2.19 -6.28 -11.70
C TYR A 77 -0.67 -6.11 -11.55
N PRO A 78 -0.13 -5.95 -10.32
CA PRO A 78 -0.84 -5.52 -9.10
C PRO A 78 -1.07 -4.00 -9.06
N CYS A 79 -0.37 -3.26 -9.93
CA CYS A 79 -0.52 -1.82 -10.19
C CYS A 79 0.16 -1.47 -11.52
N MET A 80 -0.30 -0.43 -12.21
CA MET A 80 0.36 0.06 -13.42
C MET A 80 1.79 0.58 -13.14
N LEU A 81 2.65 0.59 -14.16
CA LEU A 81 4.01 1.16 -14.10
C LEU A 81 4.11 2.58 -14.70
N VAL A 82 2.98 3.22 -14.92
CA VAL A 82 2.89 4.57 -15.52
C VAL A 82 2.30 5.53 -14.50
N SER A 83 2.75 6.79 -14.54
CA SER A 83 2.14 7.85 -13.74
C SER A 83 1.15 8.65 -14.58
N ILE A 84 -0.09 8.74 -14.11
CA ILE A 84 -1.16 9.53 -14.76
C ILE A 84 -1.34 10.82 -13.98
N ARG A 85 -1.11 11.96 -14.66
CA ARG A 85 -1.35 13.30 -14.11
C ARG A 85 -2.84 13.65 -14.11
N ASN A 86 -3.24 14.56 -13.22
CA ASN A 86 -4.60 15.13 -13.16
C ASN A 86 -5.72 14.08 -13.03
N ARG A 87 -5.41 12.91 -12.46
CA ARG A 87 -6.42 11.88 -12.14
C ARG A 87 -7.16 12.24 -10.85
N ARG A 88 -8.37 11.71 -10.70
CA ARG A 88 -9.08 11.76 -9.42
C ARG A 88 -8.32 10.92 -8.37
N PRO A 89 -8.35 11.34 -7.09
CA PRO A 89 -7.84 10.50 -6.02
C PRO A 89 -8.68 9.22 -5.86
N VAL A 90 -8.04 8.11 -5.50
CA VAL A 90 -8.72 6.84 -5.18
C VAL A 90 -9.00 6.67 -3.69
N TYR A 91 -8.46 7.57 -2.88
CA TYR A 91 -8.69 7.68 -1.44
C TYR A 91 -8.69 9.14 -1.01
N TRP A 92 -9.39 9.40 0.08
CA TRP A 92 -9.44 10.70 0.76
C TRP A 92 -8.94 10.55 2.20
N GLU A 93 -9.53 11.31 3.11
CA GLU A 93 -9.24 11.24 4.53
C GLU A 93 -9.34 9.81 5.07
N ILE A 94 -8.38 9.45 5.92
CA ILE A 94 -8.30 8.13 6.57
C ILE A 94 -9.55 7.85 7.44
N GLY A 95 -10.22 8.89 7.92
CA GLY A 95 -11.48 8.80 8.68
C GLY A 95 -11.43 7.82 9.85
N LEU A 96 -12.58 7.19 10.13
CA LEU A 96 -12.74 6.13 11.14
C LEU A 96 -12.49 4.73 10.54
N THR A 97 -11.37 4.55 9.84
CA THR A 97 -10.99 3.22 9.33
C THR A 97 -10.42 2.34 10.45
N ILE A 98 -10.54 1.02 10.28
CA ILE A 98 -9.90 0.04 11.19
C ILE A 98 -8.38 0.26 11.30
N ILE A 99 -7.74 0.77 10.25
CA ILE A 99 -6.31 1.09 10.24
C ILE A 99 -6.00 2.20 11.24
N ASN A 100 -6.86 3.21 11.39
CA ASN A 100 -6.65 4.27 12.38
C ASN A 100 -6.67 3.69 13.81
N ILE A 101 -7.58 2.76 14.08
CA ILE A 101 -7.64 2.04 15.36
C ILE A 101 -6.37 1.21 15.57
N LEU A 102 -6.04 0.34 14.62
CA LEU A 102 -4.89 -0.56 14.74
C LEU A 102 -3.54 0.18 14.81
N ALA A 103 -3.38 1.24 14.03
CA ALA A 103 -2.19 2.07 14.05
C ALA A 103 -2.02 2.82 15.37
N LYS A 104 -3.12 3.30 15.97
CA LYS A 104 -3.11 4.00 17.27
C LYS A 104 -2.86 3.06 18.44
N THR A 105 -3.33 1.81 18.36
CA THR A 105 -3.16 0.82 19.44
C THR A 105 -1.74 0.27 19.51
N ILE A 106 -1.01 0.21 18.39
CA ILE A 106 0.25 -0.53 18.33
C ILE A 106 1.47 0.38 18.44
N GLN A 107 1.44 1.65 17.99
CA GLN A 107 2.57 2.60 18.15
C GLN A 107 2.15 4.08 18.13
N GLN A 108 2.97 4.95 18.75
CA GLN A 108 2.86 6.42 18.68
C GLN A 108 3.08 7.00 17.27
N ASN A 109 3.51 6.18 16.30
CA ASN A 109 3.93 6.60 14.96
C ASN A 109 2.86 6.38 13.86
N TYR A 110 1.61 6.06 14.21
CA TYR A 110 0.49 5.94 13.25
C TYR A 110 0.72 4.97 12.07
N THR A 111 1.59 3.95 12.20
CA THR A 111 1.79 2.90 11.19
C THR A 111 1.75 1.51 11.82
N LEU A 112 1.34 0.50 11.05
CA LEU A 112 1.35 -0.90 11.51
C LEU A 112 2.77 -1.49 11.40
N PRO A 113 3.25 -2.23 12.42
CA PRO A 113 4.51 -2.94 12.30
C PRO A 113 4.42 -3.96 11.16
N SER A 114 5.49 -4.07 10.37
CA SER A 114 5.58 -5.03 9.27
C SER A 114 6.88 -5.82 9.40
N VAL A 115 6.79 -7.13 9.15
CA VAL A 115 7.94 -8.03 9.07
C VAL A 115 8.23 -8.27 7.60
N ARG A 116 9.42 -7.92 7.12
CA ARG A 116 9.73 -8.05 5.69
C ARG A 116 9.64 -9.50 5.22
N GLY A 117 8.79 -9.76 4.23
CA GLY A 117 8.49 -11.06 3.64
C GLY A 117 7.31 -11.77 4.32
N LEU A 118 6.67 -11.17 5.32
CA LEU A 118 5.43 -11.69 5.88
C LEU A 118 4.33 -11.64 4.83
N VAL A 119 3.69 -12.78 4.56
CA VAL A 119 2.54 -12.84 3.67
C VAL A 119 1.38 -13.56 4.35
N ILE A 120 0.16 -13.19 3.96
CA ILE A 120 -1.06 -13.84 4.41
C ILE A 120 -1.71 -14.46 3.17
N HIS A 121 -1.92 -15.77 3.22
CA HIS A 121 -2.64 -16.51 2.18
C HIS A 121 -3.99 -16.91 2.72
N MET A 122 -5.03 -16.71 1.93
CA MET A 122 -6.40 -17.10 2.23
C MET A 122 -6.86 -18.03 1.12
N GLU A 123 -7.16 -19.25 1.50
CA GLU A 123 -7.75 -20.31 0.67
C GLU A 123 -9.07 -20.72 1.31
N ASP A 124 -9.90 -21.51 0.61
CA ASP A 124 -11.30 -21.80 0.96
C ASP A 124 -11.60 -21.92 2.47
N LYS A 125 -10.84 -22.77 3.18
CA LYS A 125 -11.05 -23.03 4.62
C LYS A 125 -9.79 -22.78 5.45
N GLN A 126 -8.80 -22.09 4.88
CA GLN A 126 -7.51 -21.93 5.53
C GLN A 126 -6.96 -20.52 5.33
N THR A 127 -6.66 -19.85 6.44
CA THR A 127 -5.87 -18.62 6.46
C THR A 127 -4.51 -18.92 7.05
N SER A 128 -3.47 -18.77 6.24
CA SER A 128 -2.08 -19.05 6.61
C SER A 128 -1.29 -17.74 6.72
N ILE A 129 -0.66 -17.53 7.88
CA ILE A 129 0.26 -16.42 8.10
C ILE A 129 1.68 -16.98 7.98
N LEU A 130 2.40 -16.59 6.92
CA LEU A 130 3.73 -17.11 6.62
C LEU A 130 4.80 -16.09 7.01
N LEU A 131 5.62 -16.46 7.99
CA LEU A 131 6.73 -15.65 8.49
C LEU A 131 8.08 -16.19 7.97
N PRO A 132 8.94 -15.35 7.39
CA PRO A 132 10.27 -15.79 6.97
C PRO A 132 11.15 -16.17 8.17
N LYS A 133 11.79 -17.34 8.11
CA LYS A 133 12.64 -17.87 9.19
C LYS A 133 13.82 -16.96 9.54
N ASN A 134 14.35 -16.21 8.56
CA ASN A 134 15.46 -15.29 8.73
C ASN A 134 15.06 -13.90 9.28
N ARG A 135 13.85 -13.76 9.81
CA ARG A 135 13.30 -12.49 10.33
C ARG A 135 12.92 -12.54 11.80
N TYR A 136 13.44 -13.50 12.56
CA TYR A 136 13.16 -13.67 13.99
C TYR A 136 13.20 -12.35 14.77
N ASP A 137 14.26 -11.55 14.64
CA ASP A 137 14.40 -10.27 15.35
C ASP A 137 13.31 -9.24 15.01
N GLN A 138 12.75 -9.27 13.80
CA GLN A 138 11.62 -8.39 13.44
C GLN A 138 10.32 -8.90 14.05
N VAL A 139 10.13 -10.23 14.08
CA VAL A 139 8.97 -10.86 14.71
C VAL A 139 8.97 -10.60 16.21
N THR A 140 10.07 -10.88 16.91
CA THR A 140 10.20 -10.62 18.34
C THR A 140 9.99 -9.16 18.68
N ARG A 141 10.54 -8.23 17.89
CA ARG A 141 10.26 -6.80 18.07
C ARG A 141 8.80 -6.44 17.88
N ALA A 142 8.12 -7.03 16.90
CA ALA A 142 6.71 -6.76 16.68
C ALA A 142 5.84 -7.31 17.83
N LEU A 143 6.18 -8.49 18.36
CA LEU A 143 5.52 -9.09 19.53
C LEU A 143 5.74 -8.25 20.79
N ASN A 144 6.97 -7.84 21.07
CA ASN A 144 7.29 -7.05 22.28
C ASN A 144 6.67 -5.64 22.27
N ASN A 145 6.33 -5.11 21.09
CA ASN A 145 5.64 -3.82 20.94
C ASN A 145 4.12 -3.98 20.75
N SER A 146 3.59 -5.19 20.82
CA SER A 146 2.16 -5.45 20.74
C SER A 146 1.51 -5.45 22.12
N ASN A 147 0.18 -5.32 22.17
CA ASN A 147 -0.58 -5.43 23.40
C ASN A 147 -0.86 -6.93 23.69
N ASP A 148 -0.97 -7.31 24.96
CA ASP A 148 -1.24 -8.68 25.44
C ASP A 148 -2.42 -9.37 24.73
N HIS A 149 -3.41 -8.59 24.28
CA HIS A 149 -4.62 -9.12 23.64
C HIS A 149 -4.67 -8.95 22.11
N VAL A 150 -3.79 -8.13 21.52
CA VAL A 150 -3.87 -7.76 20.10
C VAL A 150 -2.49 -7.70 19.47
N LEU A 151 -2.26 -8.60 18.52
CA LEU A 151 -1.16 -8.53 17.56
C LEU A 151 -1.71 -8.16 16.18
N ALA A 152 -1.32 -7.01 15.65
CA ALA A 152 -1.58 -6.68 14.25
C ALA A 152 -0.28 -6.41 13.49
N LEU A 153 -0.17 -7.02 12.32
CA LEU A 153 0.99 -6.93 11.44
C LEU A 153 0.54 -6.56 10.03
N ALA A 154 1.27 -5.65 9.39
CA ALA A 154 1.09 -5.37 7.97
C ALA A 154 1.81 -6.43 7.13
N ALA A 155 1.03 -7.16 6.33
CA ALA A 155 1.55 -8.11 5.35
C ALA A 155 2.16 -7.43 4.13
N ASN A 156 3.12 -8.09 3.49
CA ASN A 156 3.72 -7.69 2.23
C ASN A 156 3.00 -8.32 1.03
N PHE A 157 3.32 -7.82 -0.16
CA PHE A 157 2.79 -8.36 -1.40
C PHE A 157 3.26 -9.81 -1.60
N SER A 158 2.31 -10.69 -1.92
CA SER A 158 2.58 -12.10 -2.19
C SER A 158 2.58 -12.35 -3.70
N PRO A 159 3.75 -12.55 -4.35
CA PRO A 159 3.78 -12.91 -5.76
C PRO A 159 3.23 -14.33 -6.03
N HIS A 160 3.03 -15.16 -5.01
CA HIS A 160 2.50 -16.51 -5.18
C HIS A 160 0.97 -16.54 -5.22
N ALA A 161 0.29 -15.53 -4.67
CA ALA A 161 -1.17 -15.47 -4.66
C ALA A 161 -1.71 -15.23 -6.07
N ASP A 162 -2.81 -15.86 -6.45
CA ASP A 162 -3.50 -15.62 -7.73
C ASP A 162 -4.22 -14.26 -7.78
N SER A 163 -4.45 -13.68 -6.60
CA SER A 163 -5.29 -12.51 -6.43
C SER A 163 -5.02 -11.82 -5.08
N HIS A 164 -5.44 -10.56 -4.95
CA HIS A 164 -5.27 -9.76 -3.73
C HIS A 164 -6.55 -9.02 -3.36
N LEU A 165 -6.88 -9.01 -2.06
CA LEU A 165 -7.95 -8.17 -1.54
C LEU A 165 -7.61 -6.68 -1.71
N VAL A 166 -8.57 -5.94 -2.25
CA VAL A 166 -8.48 -4.50 -2.45
C VAL A 166 -9.60 -3.82 -1.68
N CYS A 167 -9.24 -2.81 -0.89
CA CYS A 167 -10.18 -2.00 -0.16
C CYS A 167 -10.55 -0.75 -0.97
N LEU A 168 -11.81 -0.57 -1.31
CA LEU A 168 -12.29 0.61 -2.02
C LEU A 168 -12.94 1.59 -1.05
N GLN A 169 -12.75 2.88 -1.30
CA GLN A 169 -13.46 3.97 -0.66
C GLN A 169 -14.34 4.61 -1.73
N SER A 170 -15.65 4.70 -1.48
CA SER A 170 -16.54 5.41 -2.39
C SER A 170 -16.20 6.90 -2.41
N ASP A 171 -16.52 7.57 -3.52
CA ASP A 171 -16.44 9.01 -3.63
C ASP A 171 -17.21 9.68 -2.48
N GLN A 172 -16.70 10.84 -2.03
CA GLN A 172 -17.40 11.68 -1.07
C GLN A 172 -18.56 12.37 -1.78
N ASP A 173 -19.73 11.74 -1.81
CA ASP A 173 -20.97 12.48 -2.04
C ASP A 173 -21.27 13.30 -0.78
N ILE A 174 -21.47 14.60 -0.92
CA ILE A 174 -21.69 15.57 0.19
C ILE A 174 -22.80 15.12 1.16
N ILE A 175 -23.72 14.27 0.70
CA ILE A 175 -24.89 13.79 1.43
C ILE A 175 -24.63 12.45 2.15
N HIS A 176 -23.69 11.63 1.66
CA HIS A 176 -23.48 10.26 2.14
C HIS A 176 -22.09 10.08 2.74
N LYS A 177 -22.01 9.41 3.90
CA LYS A 177 -20.72 9.04 4.48
C LYS A 177 -19.97 8.12 3.52
N PRO A 178 -18.65 8.28 3.34
CA PRO A 178 -17.88 7.41 2.46
C PRO A 178 -18.00 5.96 2.93
N SER A 179 -18.40 5.09 2.00
CA SER A 179 -18.53 3.66 2.24
C SER A 179 -17.21 2.95 1.90
N ILE A 180 -16.95 1.85 2.61
CA ILE A 180 -15.78 1.01 2.39
C ILE A 180 -16.24 -0.40 2.04
N TYR A 181 -15.74 -0.93 0.94
CA TYR A 181 -16.00 -2.30 0.52
C TYR A 181 -14.72 -2.98 0.05
N ILE A 182 -14.73 -4.31 0.01
CA ILE A 182 -13.58 -5.13 -0.39
C ILE A 182 -13.94 -5.84 -1.69
N THR A 183 -13.01 -5.82 -2.65
CA THR A 183 -13.08 -6.64 -3.86
C THR A 183 -11.80 -7.44 -4.03
N ASN A 184 -11.77 -8.31 -5.03
CA ASN A 184 -10.58 -9.05 -5.41
C ASN A 184 -9.95 -8.46 -6.69
N LEU A 185 -8.63 -8.26 -6.68
CA LEU A 185 -7.83 -7.94 -7.85
C LEU A 185 -7.03 -9.18 -8.24
N ALA A 186 -7.49 -9.87 -9.29
CA ALA A 186 -6.83 -11.03 -9.84
C ALA A 186 -5.67 -10.66 -10.78
N LYS A 187 -4.73 -11.58 -10.92
CA LYS A 187 -3.61 -11.52 -11.88
C LYS A 187 -4.04 -11.43 -13.33
#